data_AF-A0AA40VCL2-F1
#
_entry.id   AF-A0AA40VCL2-F1
#
_cell.length_a   1.000
_cell.length_b   1.000
_cell.length_c   1.000
_cell.angle_alpha   90.00
_cell.angle_beta   90.00
_cell.angle_gamma   90.00
#
_symmetry.space_group_name_H-M   'P 1'
#
loop_
_entity.id
_entity.type
_entity.pdbx_description
1 polymer ?
#
loop_
_entity_poly.entity_id
_entity_poly.type
_entity_poly.pdbx_seq_one_letter_code
_entity_poly.pdbx_strand_id
1 'polypeptide(L)' 'MSIFQIRQKTSGAILWTGSADDEHTALDAMAREAGYPDYSALPDTLRAAGFETAKLDLIS' A
#
# COMPACT_ATOMS: atom_id res chain seq x y z
N MET A 1 -14.06 -6.17 0.89
CA MET A 1 -13.60 -4.80 1.20
C MET A 1 -13.31 -4.58 2.68
N SER A 2 -12.03 -4.38 2.98
CA SER A 2 -11.50 -3.91 4.26
C SER A 2 -10.66 -2.66 4.01
N ILE A 3 -10.46 -1.84 5.04
CA ILE A 3 -9.53 -0.72 4.92
C ILE A 3 -8.12 -1.27 5.13
N PHE A 4 -7.20 -0.88 4.26
CA PHE A 4 -5.78 -1.16 4.37
C PHE A 4 -5.02 0.16 4.52
N GLN A 5 -3.95 0.11 5.29
CA GLN A 5 -2.99 1.18 5.42
C GLN A 5 -1.63 0.65 4.98
N ILE A 6 -1.02 1.31 4.01
CA ILE A 6 0.31 0.98 3.50
C ILE A 6 1.31 1.99 4.03
N ARG A 7 2.39 1.48 4.61
CA ARG A 7 3.46 2.28 5.21
C ARG A 7 4.79 1.95 4.57
N GLN A 8 5.65 2.96 4.47
CA GLN A 8 7.04 2.74 4.11
C GLN A 8 7.79 2.15 5.31
N LYS A 9 8.44 0.99 5.14
CA LYS A 9 9.14 0.32 6.26
C LYS A 9 10.30 1.14 6.82
N THR A 10 11.00 1.88 5.96
CA THR A 10 12.19 2.64 6.35
C THR A 10 11.88 3.88 7.18
N SER A 11 10.84 4.63 6.82
CA SER A 11 10.47 5.89 7.51
C SER A 11 9.28 5.76 8.45
N GLY A 12 8.48 4.70 8.32
CA GLY A 12 7.20 4.54 9.01
C GLY A 12 6.08 5.45 8.47
N ALA A 13 6.34 6.23 7.42
CA ALA A 13 5.38 7.12 6.80
C ALA A 13 4.22 6.33 6.19
N ILE A 14 3.00 6.82 6.38
CA ILE A 14 1.81 6.28 5.72
C ILE A 14 1.80 6.80 4.28
N LEU A 15 1.85 5.88 3.32
CA LEU A 15 1.85 6.20 1.89
C LEU A 15 0.45 6.18 1.31
N TRP A 16 -0.42 5.32 1.82
CA TRP A 16 -1.77 5.17 1.33
C TRP A 16 -2.67 4.55 2.39
N THR A 17 -3.92 5.00 2.42
CA THR A 17 -4.98 4.40 3.23
C THR A 17 -6.25 4.35 2.39
N GLY A 18 -6.81 3.16 2.21
CA GLY A 18 -8.00 3.01 1.38
C GLY A 18 -8.63 1.63 1.50
N SER A 19 -9.75 1.43 0.81
CA SER A 19 -10.47 0.16 0.84
C SER A 19 -10.01 -0.74 -0.30
N ALA A 20 -9.67 -1.98 0.01
CA ALA A 20 -9.32 -3.00 -0.97
C ALA A 20 -9.90 -4.36 -0.55
N ASP A 21 -9.87 -5.33 -1.46
CA ASP A 21 -10.33 -6.69 -1.17
C ASP A 21 -9.24 -7.53 -0.48
N ASP A 22 -7.99 -7.30 -0.83
CA ASP A 22 -6.81 -7.93 -0.23
C ASP A 22 -5.58 -6.99 -0.27
N GLU A 23 -4.47 -7.45 0.30
CA GLU A 23 -3.23 -6.69 0.38
C GLU A 23 -2.60 -6.39 -0.99
N HIS A 24 -2.72 -7.30 -1.95
CA HIS A 24 -2.16 -7.11 -3.30
C HIS A 24 -2.92 -6.02 -4.04
N THR A 25 -4.25 -6.06 -3.98
CA THR A 25 -5.16 -5.06 -4.52
C THR A 25 -4.91 -3.69 -3.87
N ALA A 26 -4.60 -3.67 -2.56
CA ALA A 26 -4.23 -2.43 -1.86
C ALA A 26 -2.93 -1.83 -2.40
N LEU A 27 -1.90 -2.66 -2.63
CA LEU A 27 -0.62 -2.22 -3.18
C LEU A 27 -0.74 -1.71 -4.62
N ASP A 28 -1.54 -2.40 -5.44
CA ASP A 28 -1.83 -1.97 -6.81
C ASP A 28 -2.62 -0.66 -6.83
N ALA A 29 -3.61 -0.51 -5.95
CA ALA A 29 -4.37 0.74 -5.81
C ALA A 29 -3.48 1.90 -5.38
N MET A 30 -2.60 1.70 -4.39
CA MET A 30 -1.60 2.70 -4.00
C MET A 30 -0.73 3.12 -5.20
N ALA A 31 -0.20 2.15 -5.94
CA ALA A 31 0.66 2.42 -7.10
C ALA A 31 -0.11 3.21 -8.16
N ARG A 32 -1.35 2.81 -8.43
CA ARG A 32 -2.28 3.48 -9.36
C ARG A 32 -2.57 4.92 -8.99
N GLU A 33 -2.80 5.19 -7.71
CA GLU A 33 -3.01 6.56 -7.23
C GLU A 33 -1.72 7.40 -7.26
N ALA A 34 -0.56 6.76 -7.10
CA ALA A 34 0.74 7.40 -7.28
C ALA A 34 1.11 7.63 -8.77
N GLY A 35 0.26 7.21 -9.71
CA GLY A 35 0.44 7.39 -11.17
C GLY A 35 1.14 6.24 -11.88
N TYR A 36 1.34 5.10 -11.23
CA TYR A 36 1.92 3.89 -11.81
C TYR A 36 0.82 2.88 -12.17
N PRO A 37 0.98 2.03 -13.19
CA PRO A 37 -0.05 1.02 -13.53
C PRO A 37 -0.42 0.06 -12.38
N ASP A 38 0.58 -0.40 -11.63
CA ASP A 38 0.46 -1.39 -10.55
C ASP A 38 1.71 -1.41 -9.65
N TYR A 39 1.73 -2.27 -8.62
CA TYR A 39 2.86 -2.41 -7.69
C TYR A 39 4.18 -2.80 -8.39
N SER A 40 4.12 -3.57 -9.48
CA SER A 40 5.31 -4.03 -10.20
C SER A 40 6.00 -2.90 -10.97
N ALA A 41 5.25 -1.87 -11.36
CA ALA A 41 5.74 -0.68 -12.05
C ALA A 41 6.38 0.36 -11.11
N LEU A 42 6.33 0.16 -9.79
CA LEU A 42 6.99 1.05 -8.84
C LEU A 42 8.51 1.02 -9.02
N PRO A 43 9.20 2.17 -8.83
CA PRO A 43 10.66 2.22 -8.89
C PRO A 43 11.31 1.21 -7.94
N ASP A 44 12.39 0.58 -8.39
CA ASP A 44 13.13 -0.42 -7.60
C ASP A 44 13.60 0.11 -6.25
N THR A 45 13.96 1.39 -6.19
CA THR A 45 14.34 2.05 -4.93
C THR A 45 13.20 2.07 -3.92
N LEU A 46 11.95 2.23 -4.38
CA LEU A 46 10.76 2.24 -3.54
C LEU A 46 10.40 0.82 -3.11
N ARG A 47 10.47 -0.15 -4.04
CA ARG A 47 10.25 -1.57 -3.73
C ARG A 47 11.32 -2.14 -2.78
N ALA A 48 12.57 -1.72 -2.93
CA ALA A 48 13.68 -2.12 -2.07
C ALA A 48 13.57 -1.53 -0.65
N ALA A 49 13.04 -0.32 -0.50
CA ALA A 49 12.71 0.24 0.82
C ALA A 49 11.63 -0.58 1.55
N GLY A 50 10.78 -1.26 0.78
CA GLY A 50 9.78 -2.18 1.28
C GLY A 50 8.56 -1.48 1.87
N PHE A 51 7.43 -2.19 1.80
CA PHE A 51 6.14 -1.72 2.29
C PHE A 51 5.63 -2.66 3.38
N GLU A 52 4.90 -2.09 4.32
CA GLU A 52 4.09 -2.81 5.28
C GLU A 52 2.62 -2.51 4.98
N THR A 53 1.85 -3.57 4.73
CA THR A 53 0.42 -3.48 4.47
C THR A 53 -0.30 -3.97 5.72
N ALA A 54 -1.06 -3.10 6.37
CA ALA A 54 -1.83 -3.45 7.55
C ALA A 54 -3.32 -3.33 7.23
N LYS A 55 -4.07 -4.41 7.44
CA LYS A 55 -5.53 -4.34 7.45
C LYS A 55 -5.99 -3.62 8.72
N LEU A 56 -6.73 -2.54 8.55
CA LEU A 56 -7.39 -1.84 9.64
C LEU A 56 -8.71 -2.54 9.93
N ASP A 57 -8.68 -3.43 10.91
CA ASP A 57 -9.90 -3.91 11.54
C ASP A 57 -10.46 -2.74 12.37
N LEU A 58 -11.52 -2.10 11.86
CA LEU A 58 -12.33 -1.19 12.66
C LEU A 58 -12.91 -2.01 13.81
N ILE A 59 -12.29 -1.88 14.98
CA ILE A 59 -12.77 -2.49 16.22
C ILE A 59 -14.19 -1.96 16.43
N SER A 60 -15.15 -2.88 16.37
CA SER A 60 -16.58 -2.60 16.54
C SER A 60 -16.97 -2.51 18.01
#